data_AF-A0A8H5B9L2-F1
#
_entry.id   AF-A0A8H5B9L2-F1
#
_cell.length_a   1.000
_cell.length_b   1.000
_cell.length_c   1.000
_cell.angle_alpha   90.00
_cell.angle_beta   90.00
_cell.angle_gamma   90.00
#
_symmetry.space_group_name_H-M   'P 1'
#
loop_
_entity.id
_entity.type
_entity.pdbx_description
1 polymer ?
#
loop_
_entity_poly.entity_id
_entity_poly.type
_entity_poly.pdbx_seq_one_letter_code
_entity_poly.pdbx_strand_id
1 'polypeptide(L)'
;MSYSMQLCLVNNDPTATLLVTPDGIPLFSVETPPVPHMNTRLTAVGEPRPKDTTTKIKRLERFHMSTGHVETEVGVVSYNGPNSGTQLRLSEEGNRLLEVPPRRALTNVEAEEDGQDDNEHDSPDENAWEFSGSDSKRYKWQMYAHTPILCTADNMLIPLACYRRAKIGIVSRSRRAFLEILPAGINLIDLIVVTFVAFMKQRVMIEDASNSPGTSPKTTPPTTPLAPANPSPLPSPTRTPLATFLSSSPRLSPDKLHLKMATPSVASKS
;
A
#
# COMPACT_ATOMS: atom_id res chain seq x y z
N MET A 1 -26.23 -18.37 -0.79
CA MET A 1 -25.64 -17.02 -0.92
C MET A 1 -24.21 -17.12 -0.45
N SER A 2 -23.26 -16.78 -1.32
CA SER A 2 -21.84 -16.81 -0.98
C SER A 2 -21.51 -15.50 -0.27
N TYR A 3 -21.09 -15.55 1.00
CA TYR A 3 -20.77 -14.34 1.76
C TYR A 3 -19.32 -13.96 1.49
N SER A 4 -19.08 -12.84 0.80
CA SER A 4 -17.78 -12.18 0.79
C SER A 4 -17.75 -11.08 1.85
N MET A 5 -16.56 -10.78 2.37
CA MET A 5 -16.35 -9.68 3.31
C MET A 5 -15.64 -8.52 2.59
N GLN A 6 -16.10 -7.29 2.79
CA GLN A 6 -15.47 -6.10 2.23
C GLN A 6 -14.87 -5.24 3.33
N LEU A 7 -13.62 -4.82 3.14
CA LEU A 7 -12.88 -3.96 4.05
C LEU A 7 -12.51 -2.67 3.31
N CYS A 8 -13.17 -1.57 3.65
CA CYS A 8 -12.96 -0.27 3.01
C CYS A 8 -11.74 0.46 3.55
N LEU A 9 -10.95 0.96 2.60
CA LEU A 9 -9.89 1.97 2.68
C LEU A 9 -10.38 3.27 3.32
N VAL A 10 -10.12 3.55 4.61
CA VAL A 10 -10.53 4.86 5.15
C VAL A 10 -9.82 6.01 4.44
N ASN A 11 -8.50 5.95 4.31
CA ASN A 11 -7.70 7.01 3.68
C ASN A 11 -7.27 6.68 2.24
N ASN A 12 -7.69 5.54 1.69
CA ASN A 12 -7.20 4.95 0.44
C ASN A 12 -5.68 4.69 0.40
N ASP A 13 -4.98 4.81 1.54
CA ASP A 13 -3.57 4.44 1.70
C ASP A 13 -3.48 3.09 2.43
N PRO A 14 -3.02 2.01 1.78
CA PRO A 14 -2.93 0.69 2.40
C PRO A 14 -1.91 0.61 3.54
N THR A 15 -0.99 1.57 3.68
CA THR A 15 0.06 1.58 4.71
C THR A 15 -0.28 2.42 5.94
N ALA A 16 -1.32 3.26 5.86
CA ALA A 16 -1.74 4.15 6.94
C ALA A 16 -3.27 4.36 6.90
N THR A 17 -4.03 3.35 7.33
CA THR A 17 -5.50 3.39 7.26
C THR A 17 -6.17 2.51 8.30
N LEU A 18 -7.43 2.81 8.57
CA LEU A 18 -8.37 1.86 9.15
C LEU A 18 -9.02 1.04 8.02
N LEU A 19 -9.23 -0.25 8.27
CA LEU A 19 -10.06 -1.12 7.45
C LEU A 19 -11.42 -1.29 8.11
N VAL A 20 -12.47 -0.80 7.44
CA VAL A 20 -13.84 -0.77 7.99
C VAL A 20 -14.79 -1.63 7.17
N THR A 21 -15.73 -2.32 7.80
CA THR A 21 -16.82 -3.03 7.10
C THR A 21 -17.75 -2.04 6.39
N PRO A 22 -18.64 -2.51 5.48
CA PRO A 22 -19.64 -1.64 4.86
C PRO A 22 -20.57 -0.95 5.86
N ASP A 23 -20.77 -1.55 7.04
CA ASP A 23 -21.55 -0.99 8.13
C ASP A 23 -20.79 0.07 8.96
N GLY A 24 -19.57 0.43 8.55
CA GLY A 24 -18.74 1.43 9.21
C GLY A 24 -17.98 0.92 10.43
N ILE A 25 -17.83 -0.39 10.56
CA ILE A 25 -17.21 -1.03 11.73
C ILE A 25 -15.72 -1.18 11.49
N PRO A 26 -14.84 -0.56 12.29
CA PRO A 26 -13.40 -0.79 12.16
C PRO A 26 -13.05 -2.21 12.62
N LEU A 27 -12.31 -2.94 11.78
CA LEU A 27 -11.81 -4.29 12.08
C LEU A 27 -10.28 -4.34 12.15
N PHE A 28 -9.58 -3.46 11.42
CA PHE A 28 -8.13 -3.38 11.50
C PHE A 28 -7.63 -1.93 11.51
N SER A 29 -6.52 -1.71 12.22
CA SER A 29 -5.69 -0.51 12.12
C SER A 29 -4.36 -0.87 11.45
N VAL A 30 -3.96 -0.08 10.46
CA VAL A 30 -2.66 -0.17 9.80
C VAL A 30 -1.92 1.15 10.03
N GLU A 31 -0.78 1.07 10.68
CA GLU A 31 0.00 2.23 11.12
C GLU A 31 1.44 2.10 10.66
N THR A 32 1.84 2.96 9.72
CA THR A 32 3.26 3.18 9.38
C THR A 32 3.68 4.49 10.02
N PRO A 33 4.65 4.50 10.96
CA PRO A 33 5.20 5.73 11.50
C PRO A 33 5.73 6.59 10.36
N PRO A 34 5.46 7.91 10.35
CA PRO A 34 6.01 8.79 9.34
C PRO A 34 7.53 8.70 9.40
N VAL A 35 8.15 8.44 8.25
CA VAL A 35 9.60 8.57 8.13
C VAL A 35 9.90 10.02 8.41
N PRO A 36 10.76 10.36 9.41
CA PRO A 36 11.16 11.73 9.62
C PRO A 36 11.74 12.19 8.29
N HIS A 37 11.06 13.12 7.62
CA HIS A 37 11.60 13.73 6.41
C HIS A 37 12.99 14.22 6.80
N MET A 38 14.02 13.56 6.28
CA MET A 38 15.37 14.04 6.43
C MET A 38 15.39 15.35 5.67
N ASN A 39 15.13 16.45 6.39
CA ASN A 39 15.51 17.77 5.94
C ASN A 39 16.92 17.62 5.41
N THR A 40 17.10 17.97 4.14
CA THR A 40 18.31 17.87 3.33
C THR A 40 19.42 18.74 3.92
N ARG A 41 19.76 18.55 5.19
CA ARG A 41 21.01 18.99 5.77
C ARG A 41 22.04 18.06 5.20
N LEU A 42 22.96 18.66 4.44
CA LEU A 42 24.19 18.10 3.91
C LEU A 42 25.02 17.52 5.07
N THR A 43 24.64 16.36 5.61
CA THR A 43 25.48 15.62 6.53
C THR A 43 26.48 14.81 5.72
N ALA A 44 27.72 14.88 6.21
CA ALA A 44 28.93 14.46 5.54
C ALA A 44 28.89 13.00 5.05
N VAL A 45 29.63 12.79 3.96
CA VAL A 45 29.95 11.52 3.31
C VAL A 45 30.34 10.47 4.38
N GLY A 46 29.51 9.45 4.60
CA GLY A 46 29.93 8.26 5.34
C GLY A 46 28.89 7.51 6.16
N GLU A 47 27.72 8.09 6.48
CA GLU A 47 26.74 7.34 7.29
C GLU A 47 25.80 6.45 6.45
N PRO A 48 25.63 5.17 6.81
CA PRO A 48 24.70 4.27 6.14
C PRO A 48 23.25 4.75 6.35
N ARG A 49 22.63 5.25 5.27
CA ARG A 49 21.17 5.40 5.10
C ARG A 49 20.58 4.08 4.56
N PRO A 50 19.27 3.79 4.67
CA PRO A 50 18.16 4.45 5.38
C PRO A 50 17.57 3.57 6.50
N LYS A 51 16.80 4.16 7.41
CA LYS A 51 16.15 3.45 8.52
C LYS A 51 14.97 2.62 7.99
N ASP A 52 14.94 1.34 8.33
CA ASP A 52 13.84 0.44 8.05
C ASP A 52 12.51 1.07 8.47
N THR A 53 11.55 1.08 7.54
CA THR A 53 10.19 1.51 7.88
C THR A 53 9.41 0.30 8.34
N THR A 54 8.84 0.37 9.54
CA THR A 54 8.04 -0.72 10.11
C THR A 54 6.57 -0.32 10.14
N THR A 55 5.70 -1.15 9.56
CA THR A 55 4.25 -0.97 9.58
C THR A 55 3.65 -1.98 10.54
N LYS A 56 2.82 -1.52 11.47
CA LYS A 56 2.10 -2.39 12.42
C LYS A 56 0.66 -2.56 11.95
N ILE A 57 0.17 -3.80 12.04
CA ILE A 57 -1.20 -4.17 11.72
C ILE A 57 -1.83 -4.73 12.99
N LYS A 58 -2.95 -4.13 13.41
CA LYS A 58 -3.70 -4.55 14.59
C LYS A 58 -5.12 -4.92 14.20
N ARG A 59 -5.62 -6.03 14.73
CA ARG A 59 -7.04 -6.37 14.72
C ARG A 59 -7.73 -5.62 15.85
N LEU A 60 -8.85 -4.98 15.51
CA LEU A 60 -9.68 -4.20 16.41
C LEU A 60 -10.89 -5.06 16.78
N GLU A 61 -10.90 -5.57 18.00
CA GLU A 61 -12.01 -6.38 18.46
C GLU A 61 -13.13 -5.49 19.01
N ARG A 62 -14.36 -5.84 18.63
CA ARG A 62 -15.55 -5.25 19.24
C ARG A 62 -15.67 -5.75 20.67
N PHE A 63 -15.13 -4.97 21.59
CA PHE A 63 -15.42 -5.17 22.99
C PHE A 63 -16.76 -4.51 23.35
N HIS A 64 -17.46 -5.13 24.30
CA HIS A 64 -18.71 -4.58 24.84
C HIS A 64 -18.52 -3.12 25.28
N MET A 65 -19.55 -2.29 25.10
CA MET A 65 -19.53 -0.84 25.35
C MET A 65 -18.98 -0.43 26.74
N SER A 66 -18.91 -1.37 27.69
CA SER A 66 -18.41 -1.17 29.06
C SER A 66 -16.89 -1.22 29.24
N THR A 67 -16.11 -1.79 28.32
CA THR A 67 -14.76 -2.26 28.65
C THR A 67 -13.65 -1.79 27.71
N GLY A 68 -13.98 -0.95 26.71
CA GLY A 68 -13.01 -0.32 25.81
C GLY A 68 -12.55 -1.25 24.68
N HIS A 69 -12.01 -0.68 23.60
CA HIS A 69 -11.57 -1.46 22.44
C HIS A 69 -10.31 -2.26 22.78
N VAL A 70 -10.30 -3.55 22.45
CA VAL A 70 -9.10 -4.39 22.54
C VAL A 70 -8.43 -4.40 21.17
N GLU A 71 -7.14 -4.08 21.16
CA GLU A 71 -6.30 -4.13 19.97
C GLU A 71 -5.32 -5.30 20.09
N THR A 72 -5.34 -6.19 19.10
CA THR A 72 -4.40 -7.31 19.02
C THR A 72 -3.45 -7.07 17.85
N GLU A 73 -2.14 -6.98 18.09
CA GLU A 73 -1.16 -6.89 17.00
C GLU A 73 -1.16 -8.22 16.24
N VAL A 74 -1.58 -8.21 14.97
CA VAL A 74 -1.68 -9.41 14.13
C VAL A 74 -0.51 -9.55 13.17
N GLY A 75 0.17 -8.45 12.86
CA GLY A 75 1.42 -8.53 12.13
C GLY A 75 2.23 -7.24 12.07
N VAL A 76 3.48 -7.41 11.67
CA VAL A 76 4.48 -6.34 11.50
C VAL A 76 5.16 -6.51 10.16
N VAL A 77 5.25 -5.43 9.38
CA VAL A 77 5.86 -5.41 8.04
C VAL A 77 7.01 -4.42 8.01
N SER A 78 8.23 -4.92 7.85
CA SER A 78 9.45 -4.13 7.68
C SER A 78 9.89 -4.14 6.22
N TYR A 79 10.10 -2.96 5.63
CA TYR A 79 10.69 -2.86 4.30
C TYR A 79 12.16 -2.49 4.44
N ASN A 80 13.04 -3.37 3.97
CA ASN A 80 14.49 -3.29 4.17
C ASN A 80 15.21 -2.79 2.90
N GLY A 81 14.47 -2.24 1.95
CA GLY A 81 14.99 -1.71 0.68
C GLY A 81 14.91 -2.68 -0.49
N PRO A 82 15.29 -2.23 -1.70
CA PRO A 82 15.09 -2.96 -2.95
C PRO A 82 15.95 -4.23 -3.06
N ASN A 83 17.06 -4.31 -2.32
CA ASN A 83 17.98 -5.46 -2.36
C ASN A 83 17.69 -6.50 -1.28
N SER A 84 16.97 -6.12 -0.21
CA SER A 84 16.65 -6.99 0.91
C SER A 84 15.17 -7.40 0.92
N GLY A 85 14.32 -6.67 0.21
CA GLY A 85 12.90 -6.99 0.08
C GLY A 85 12.10 -6.57 1.32
N THR A 86 11.06 -7.35 1.60
CA THR A 86 10.11 -7.07 2.69
C THR A 86 10.14 -8.22 3.68
N GLN A 87 10.23 -7.92 4.96
CA GLN A 87 10.07 -8.91 6.02
C GLN A 87 8.72 -8.70 6.67
N LEU A 88 7.97 -9.78 6.88
CA LEU A 88 6.71 -9.72 7.60
C LEU A 88 6.67 -10.78 8.70
N ARG A 89 6.06 -10.42 9.83
CA ARG A 89 5.90 -11.28 11.00
C ARG A 89 4.44 -11.35 11.37
N LEU A 90 3.90 -12.55 11.51
CA LEU A 90 2.53 -12.81 11.96
C LEU A 90 2.53 -13.20 13.45
N SER A 91 1.55 -12.70 14.21
CA SER A 91 1.52 -12.90 15.66
C SER A 91 0.84 -14.19 16.13
N GLU A 92 -0.11 -14.76 15.37
CA GLU A 92 -0.94 -15.90 15.81
C GLU A 92 -0.15 -17.21 15.99
N GLU A 93 1.03 -17.35 15.39
CA GLU A 93 1.74 -18.63 15.35
C GLU A 93 3.26 -18.49 15.56
N GLY A 94 3.66 -18.20 16.81
CA GLY A 94 5.06 -18.32 17.22
C GLY A 94 6.01 -17.31 16.56
N ASN A 95 5.50 -16.13 16.16
CA ASN A 95 6.30 -15.08 15.54
C ASN A 95 7.04 -15.55 14.27
N ARG A 96 6.41 -16.41 13.46
CA ARG A 96 7.01 -16.88 12.20
C ARG A 96 7.33 -15.69 11.30
N LEU A 97 8.60 -15.61 10.92
CA LEU A 97 9.09 -14.65 9.94
C LEU A 97 8.80 -15.19 8.53
N LEU A 98 8.06 -14.42 7.75
CA LEU A 98 7.90 -14.63 6.32
C LEU A 98 8.79 -13.62 5.61
N GLU A 99 9.78 -14.14 4.90
CA GLU A 99 10.68 -13.33 4.09
C GLU A 99 10.13 -13.23 2.67
N VAL A 100 10.03 -12.00 2.19
CA VAL A 100 9.69 -11.70 0.81
C VAL A 100 10.98 -11.44 0.07
N PRO A 101 11.31 -12.29 -0.92
CA PRO A 101 12.48 -12.01 -1.73
C PRO A 101 12.33 -10.65 -2.42
N PRO A 102 13.43 -9.90 -2.56
CA PRO A 102 13.41 -8.65 -3.27
C PRO A 102 12.95 -8.89 -4.71
N ARG A 103 12.13 -7.98 -5.23
CA ARG A 103 11.72 -8.04 -6.63
C ARG A 103 12.96 -7.79 -7.46
N ARG A 104 13.34 -8.75 -8.30
CA ARG A 104 14.46 -8.55 -9.24
C ARG A 104 14.11 -7.33 -10.07
N ALA A 105 14.87 -6.25 -9.90
CA ALA A 105 14.81 -5.14 -10.82
C ALA A 105 15.09 -5.74 -12.19
N LEU A 106 14.24 -5.44 -13.18
CA LEU A 106 14.53 -5.75 -14.57
C LEU A 106 15.88 -5.10 -14.85
N THR A 107 16.94 -5.89 -14.83
CA THR A 107 18.16 -5.53 -15.51
C THR A 107 17.73 -5.39 -16.94
N ASN A 108 17.64 -4.15 -17.43
CA ASN A 108 17.58 -3.87 -18.85
C ASN A 108 18.72 -4.66 -19.46
N VAL A 109 18.42 -5.86 -19.97
CA VAL A 109 19.36 -6.59 -20.80
C VAL A 109 19.41 -5.72 -22.04
N GLU A 110 20.47 -4.91 -22.09
CA GLU A 110 20.72 -4.00 -23.20
C GLU A 110 20.58 -4.81 -24.47
N ALA A 111 19.63 -4.39 -25.29
CA ALA A 111 19.30 -4.99 -26.55
C ALA A 111 20.57 -5.04 -27.41
N GLU A 112 21.13 -6.24 -27.58
CA GLU A 112 21.87 -6.49 -28.80
C GLU A 112 20.82 -6.74 -29.90
N GLU A 113 20.78 -5.74 -30.77
CA GLU A 113 20.04 -5.65 -32.02
C GLU A 113 20.17 -6.93 -32.84
N ASP A 114 19.05 -7.59 -33.16
CA ASP A 114 18.55 -7.65 -34.54
C ASP A 114 17.38 -8.64 -34.66
N GLY A 115 16.28 -8.16 -35.24
CA GLY A 115 15.35 -9.02 -35.97
C GLY A 115 14.16 -9.60 -35.21
N GLN A 116 13.10 -8.78 -35.11
CA GLN A 116 11.76 -9.14 -35.59
C GLN A 116 11.08 -10.39 -34.99
N ASP A 117 10.27 -10.17 -33.95
CA ASP A 117 8.91 -10.76 -33.86
C ASP A 117 8.09 -10.06 -32.77
N ASP A 118 6.97 -9.45 -33.16
CA ASP A 118 6.08 -8.59 -32.34
C ASP A 118 5.24 -9.37 -31.30
N ASN A 119 5.77 -10.47 -30.76
CA ASN A 119 5.12 -11.17 -29.65
C ASN A 119 5.49 -10.48 -28.34
N GLU A 120 4.72 -9.42 -28.03
CA GLU A 120 4.56 -8.79 -26.73
C GLU A 120 4.03 -9.83 -25.71
N HIS A 121 4.84 -10.84 -25.40
CA HIS A 121 4.54 -11.80 -24.37
C HIS A 121 4.95 -11.16 -23.04
N ASP A 122 4.12 -10.24 -22.56
CA ASP A 122 4.16 -9.77 -21.17
C ASP A 122 4.27 -11.01 -20.29
N SER A 123 5.45 -11.23 -19.69
CA SER A 123 5.68 -12.41 -18.89
C SER A 123 4.79 -12.26 -17.64
N PRO A 124 3.75 -13.10 -17.46
CA PRO A 124 2.73 -12.90 -16.41
C PRO A 124 3.31 -13.07 -14.99
N ASP A 125 4.57 -13.47 -14.89
CA ASP A 125 5.27 -13.81 -13.66
C ASP A 125 5.97 -12.60 -13.00
N GLU A 126 6.29 -11.55 -13.75
CA GLU A 126 7.05 -10.42 -13.20
C GLU A 126 6.28 -9.61 -12.17
N ASN A 127 4.95 -9.62 -12.24
CA ASN A 127 4.07 -8.88 -11.35
C ASN A 127 3.50 -9.74 -10.20
N ALA A 128 4.14 -10.87 -9.91
CA ALA A 128 3.72 -11.75 -8.84
C ALA A 128 4.60 -11.69 -7.60
N TRP A 129 3.99 -11.96 -6.45
CA TRP A 129 4.66 -12.13 -5.17
C TRP A 129 4.15 -13.40 -4.49
N GLU A 130 5.03 -14.39 -4.35
CA GLU A 130 4.70 -15.71 -3.80
C GLU A 130 5.30 -15.90 -2.40
N PHE A 131 4.57 -16.61 -1.53
CA PHE A 131 5.00 -16.95 -0.17
C PHE A 131 4.29 -18.23 0.32
N SER A 132 4.80 -18.82 1.41
CA SER A 132 4.20 -20.00 2.04
C SER A 132 3.60 -19.61 3.39
N GLY A 133 2.31 -19.91 3.60
CA GLY A 133 1.62 -19.61 4.86
C GLY A 133 2.00 -20.56 6.00
N SER A 134 1.35 -20.36 7.14
CA SER A 134 1.46 -21.25 8.30
C SER A 134 0.95 -22.66 8.02
N ASP A 135 -0.10 -22.76 7.22
CA ASP A 135 -0.74 -24.02 6.82
C ASP A 135 0.06 -24.82 5.78
N SER A 136 1.31 -24.44 5.53
CA SER A 136 2.20 -25.01 4.51
C SER A 136 1.67 -24.92 3.08
N LYS A 137 0.61 -24.15 2.83
CA LYS A 137 0.16 -23.85 1.46
C LYS A 137 0.92 -22.68 0.89
N ARG A 138 1.04 -22.67 -0.43
CA ARG A 138 1.64 -21.56 -1.17
C ARG A 138 0.56 -20.60 -1.61
N TYR A 139 0.89 -19.31 -1.56
CA TYR A 139 0.03 -18.21 -1.92
C TYR A 139 0.76 -17.28 -2.88
N LYS A 140 0.00 -16.60 -3.74
CA LYS A 140 0.51 -15.70 -4.77
C LYS A 140 -0.36 -14.46 -4.83
N TRP A 141 0.21 -13.30 -4.51
CA TRP A 141 -0.33 -12.02 -4.93
C TRP A 141 0.05 -11.80 -6.39
N GLN A 142 -0.92 -11.58 -7.27
CA GLN A 142 -0.70 -11.33 -8.68
C GLN A 142 -1.45 -10.07 -9.12
N MET A 143 -0.86 -9.31 -10.03
CA MET A 143 -1.53 -8.17 -10.65
C MET A 143 -2.29 -8.60 -11.88
N TYR A 144 -3.60 -8.35 -11.89
CA TYR A 144 -4.44 -8.54 -13.05
C TYR A 144 -5.07 -7.19 -13.45
N ALA A 145 -4.67 -6.63 -14.60
CA ALA A 145 -5.15 -5.32 -15.07
C ALA A 145 -5.15 -4.23 -13.97
N HIS A 146 -4.02 -4.07 -13.27
CA HIS A 146 -3.84 -3.16 -12.12
C HIS A 146 -4.64 -3.47 -10.85
N THR A 147 -5.22 -4.67 -10.75
CA THR A 147 -5.94 -5.16 -9.57
C THR A 147 -5.13 -6.27 -8.91
N PRO A 148 -4.59 -6.07 -7.69
CA PRO A 148 -3.97 -7.13 -6.91
C PRO A 148 -5.01 -8.19 -6.53
N ILE A 149 -4.71 -9.45 -6.83
CA ILE A 149 -5.51 -10.61 -6.46
C ILE A 149 -4.61 -11.60 -5.73
N LEU A 150 -5.08 -12.10 -4.59
CA LEU A 150 -4.44 -13.19 -3.88
C LEU A 150 -5.08 -14.51 -4.28
N CYS A 151 -4.28 -15.44 -4.76
CA CYS A 151 -4.69 -16.80 -5.06
C CYS A 151 -3.86 -17.81 -4.26
N THR A 152 -4.41 -19.01 -4.05
CA THR A 152 -3.59 -20.18 -3.73
C THR A 152 -2.70 -20.48 -4.93
N ALA A 153 -1.39 -20.70 -4.73
CA ALA A 153 -0.43 -20.95 -5.80
C ALA A 153 -0.45 -22.41 -6.33
N ASP A 154 -1.32 -23.25 -5.78
CA ASP A 154 -1.54 -24.62 -6.26
C ASP A 154 -2.24 -24.63 -7.65
N ASN A 155 -2.38 -25.80 -8.26
CA ASN A 155 -2.88 -25.99 -9.63
C ASN A 155 -4.27 -25.37 -9.93
N MET A 156 -5.04 -25.00 -8.91
CA MET A 156 -6.42 -24.52 -9.06
C MET A 156 -6.58 -22.99 -8.99
N LEU A 157 -5.51 -22.23 -8.70
CA LEU A 157 -5.51 -20.76 -8.59
C LEU A 157 -6.78 -20.18 -7.93
N ILE A 158 -7.17 -20.74 -6.77
CA ILE A 158 -8.40 -20.36 -6.08
C ILE A 158 -8.24 -18.94 -5.52
N PRO A 159 -9.10 -17.98 -5.89
CA PRO A 159 -8.96 -16.61 -5.42
C PRO A 159 -9.44 -16.51 -3.97
N LEU A 160 -8.64 -15.85 -3.14
CA LEU A 160 -8.88 -15.65 -1.71
C LEU A 160 -9.24 -14.21 -1.39
N ALA A 161 -8.62 -13.25 -2.09
CA ALA A 161 -8.91 -11.83 -1.92
C ALA A 161 -8.61 -11.02 -3.19
N CYS A 162 -9.25 -9.86 -3.31
CA CYS A 162 -9.09 -8.93 -4.42
C CYS A 162 -9.11 -7.49 -3.92
N TYR A 163 -8.10 -6.70 -4.27
CA TYR A 163 -8.07 -5.27 -3.95
C TYR A 163 -8.64 -4.43 -5.08
N ARG A 164 -9.60 -3.57 -4.76
CA ARG A 164 -10.20 -2.64 -5.72
C ARG A 164 -9.79 -1.21 -5.39
N ARG A 165 -9.17 -0.53 -6.36
CA ARG A 165 -8.79 0.88 -6.25
C ARG A 165 -9.99 1.82 -6.18
N ALA A 166 -9.79 2.93 -5.47
CA ALA A 166 -10.73 4.04 -5.41
C ALA A 166 -11.00 4.63 -6.81
N LYS A 167 -12.17 5.25 -7.00
CA LYS A 167 -12.51 6.03 -8.20
C LYS A 167 -12.93 7.43 -7.78
N ILE A 168 -12.35 8.46 -8.41
CA ILE A 168 -12.59 9.87 -8.08
C ILE A 168 -14.03 10.30 -8.43
N GLY A 169 -14.55 9.82 -9.55
CA GLY A 169 -15.96 9.96 -9.90
C GLY A 169 -16.30 10.91 -11.06
N ILE A 170 -15.31 11.32 -11.86
CA ILE A 170 -15.54 12.25 -12.99
C ILE A 170 -16.38 11.57 -14.10
N VAL A 171 -16.04 10.32 -14.44
CA VAL A 171 -16.69 9.55 -15.52
C VAL A 171 -17.47 8.34 -14.98
N SER A 172 -17.35 8.03 -13.69
CA SER A 172 -17.99 6.87 -13.07
C SER A 172 -18.45 7.21 -11.66
N ARG A 173 -19.17 6.31 -11.01
CA ARG A 173 -19.55 6.51 -9.60
C ARG A 173 -18.30 6.57 -8.72
N SER A 174 -18.17 7.64 -7.93
CA SER A 174 -17.13 7.75 -6.91
C SER A 174 -17.24 6.60 -5.91
N ARG A 175 -16.11 6.00 -5.54
CA ARG A 175 -16.04 4.93 -4.53
C ARG A 175 -14.68 4.91 -3.86
N ARG A 176 -14.67 4.50 -2.60
CA ARG A 176 -13.43 4.25 -1.83
C ARG A 176 -12.74 2.98 -2.34
N ALA A 177 -11.45 2.88 -2.08
CA ALA A 177 -10.73 1.64 -2.24
C ALA A 177 -11.23 0.61 -1.21
N PHE A 178 -11.21 -0.67 -1.56
CA PHE A 178 -11.56 -1.74 -0.61
C PHE A 178 -10.86 -3.05 -0.95
N LEU A 179 -10.65 -3.86 0.07
CA LEU A 179 -10.18 -5.24 -0.03
C LEU A 179 -11.39 -6.16 0.12
N GLU A 180 -11.65 -6.98 -0.90
CA GLU A 180 -12.71 -7.97 -0.93
C GLU A 180 -12.13 -9.33 -0.59
N ILE A 181 -12.55 -9.92 0.52
CA ILE A 181 -12.17 -11.26 0.97
C ILE A 181 -13.25 -12.23 0.53
N LEU A 182 -12.86 -13.19 -0.30
CA LEU A 182 -13.74 -14.22 -0.84
C LEU A 182 -13.98 -15.31 0.20
N PRO A 183 -15.06 -16.11 0.08
CA PRO A 183 -15.42 -17.13 1.06
C PRO A 183 -14.27 -18.09 1.42
N ALA A 184 -13.44 -18.48 0.44
CA ALA A 184 -12.29 -19.35 0.66
C ALA A 184 -11.19 -18.72 1.53
N GLY A 185 -11.13 -17.39 1.59
CA GLY A 185 -10.14 -16.63 2.36
C GLY A 185 -10.61 -16.13 3.73
N ILE A 186 -11.88 -16.35 4.12
CA ILE A 186 -12.43 -15.79 5.37
C ILE A 186 -11.62 -16.24 6.59
N ASN A 187 -11.22 -17.50 6.65
CA ASN A 187 -10.45 -18.05 7.75
C ASN A 187 -8.97 -17.61 7.74
N LEU A 188 -8.55 -16.85 6.73
CA LEU A 188 -7.20 -16.36 6.53
C LEU A 188 -7.15 -14.82 6.58
N ILE A 189 -8.16 -14.16 7.15
CA ILE A 189 -8.31 -12.70 7.09
C ILE A 189 -7.06 -11.95 7.57
N ASP A 190 -6.44 -12.36 8.67
CA ASP A 190 -5.24 -11.68 9.19
C ASP A 190 -4.05 -11.85 8.24
N LEU A 191 -3.81 -13.08 7.77
CA LEU A 191 -2.80 -13.36 6.76
C LEU A 191 -3.01 -12.50 5.51
N ILE A 192 -4.24 -12.43 5.02
CA ILE A 192 -4.62 -11.65 3.84
C ILE A 192 -4.33 -10.17 4.06
N VAL A 193 -4.75 -9.60 5.20
CA VAL A 193 -4.55 -8.18 5.50
C VAL A 193 -3.07 -7.85 5.65
N VAL A 194 -2.33 -8.63 6.44
CA VAL A 194 -0.90 -8.39 6.67
C VAL A 194 -0.10 -8.50 5.37
N THR A 195 -0.36 -9.54 4.56
CA THR A 195 0.33 -9.72 3.28
C THR A 195 -0.11 -8.66 2.27
N PHE A 196 -1.38 -8.28 2.20
CA PHE A 196 -1.84 -7.17 1.36
C PHE A 196 -1.07 -5.88 1.65
N VAL A 197 -0.91 -5.51 2.93
CA VAL A 197 -0.14 -4.32 3.33
C VAL A 197 1.32 -4.45 2.91
N ALA A 198 1.94 -5.60 3.12
CA ALA A 198 3.32 -5.87 2.69
C ALA A 198 3.49 -5.73 1.17
N PHE A 199 2.60 -6.34 0.39
CA PHE A 199 2.58 -6.26 -1.07
C PHE A 199 2.50 -4.81 -1.54
N MET A 200 1.52 -4.06 -1.02
CA MET A 200 1.31 -2.67 -1.42
C MET A 200 2.48 -1.77 -1.01
N LYS A 201 3.03 -1.97 0.19
CA LYS A 201 4.19 -1.22 0.68
C LYS A 201 5.42 -1.44 -0.20
N GLN A 202 5.72 -2.69 -0.54
CA GLN A 202 6.83 -3.02 -1.44
C GLN A 202 6.67 -2.36 -2.80
N ARG A 203 5.45 -2.33 -3.33
CA ARG A 203 5.16 -1.70 -4.62
C ARG A 203 5.37 -0.20 -4.63
N VAL A 204 4.81 0.52 -3.65
CA VAL A 204 4.96 1.98 -3.56
C VAL A 204 6.45 2.36 -3.44
N MET A 205 7.20 1.65 -2.60
CA MET A 205 8.61 1.95 -2.36
C MET A 205 9.51 1.67 -3.58
N ILE A 206 9.18 0.69 -4.41
CA ILE A 206 9.93 0.42 -5.66
C ILE A 206 9.63 1.50 -6.70
N GLU A 207 8.36 1.90 -6.85
CA GLU A 207 7.93 2.92 -7.83
C GLU A 207 8.54 4.31 -7.51
N ASP A 208 8.66 4.65 -6.23
CA ASP A 208 9.31 5.89 -5.79
C ASP A 208 10.82 5.92 -6.10
N ALA A 209 11.50 4.78 -6.02
CA ALA A 209 12.94 4.69 -6.31
C ALA A 209 13.24 4.90 -7.79
N SER A 210 12.41 4.36 -8.69
CA SER A 210 12.57 4.51 -10.14
C SER A 210 12.31 5.94 -10.64
N ASN A 211 11.48 6.72 -9.93
CA ASN A 211 11.13 8.07 -10.33
C ASN A 211 12.13 9.13 -9.83
N SER A 212 13.19 8.74 -9.13
CA SER A 212 14.27 9.68 -8.82
C SER A 212 14.99 10.05 -10.13
N PRO A 213 14.96 11.33 -10.57
CA PRO A 213 15.62 11.73 -11.80
C PRO A 213 17.11 11.45 -11.63
N GLY A 214 17.58 10.42 -12.36
CA GLY A 214 18.92 9.91 -12.26
C GLY A 214 19.91 11.07 -12.25
N THR A 215 20.60 11.22 -11.13
CA THR A 215 21.87 11.93 -11.14
C THR A 215 22.79 11.01 -11.94
N SER A 216 22.78 11.17 -13.26
CA SER A 216 23.72 10.48 -14.14
C SER A 216 25.09 10.64 -13.49
N PRO A 217 25.85 9.56 -13.27
CA PRO A 217 27.22 9.70 -12.79
C PRO A 217 27.90 10.62 -13.79
N LYS A 218 28.17 11.85 -13.34
CA LYS A 218 28.82 12.88 -14.13
C LYS A 218 30.19 12.31 -14.46
N THR A 219 30.30 11.72 -15.64
CA THR A 219 31.54 11.26 -16.25
C THR A 219 32.56 12.36 -15.99
N THR A 220 33.55 12.02 -15.18
CA THR A 220 34.64 12.90 -14.79
C THR A 220 35.21 13.51 -16.07
N PRO A 221 35.19 14.84 -16.23
CA PRO A 221 35.89 15.43 -17.36
C PRO A 221 37.39 15.15 -17.20
N PRO A 222 38.12 14.84 -18.29
CA PRO A 222 39.56 14.70 -18.24
C PRO A 222 40.19 16.02 -17.82
N THR A 223 41.02 15.94 -16.79
CA THR A 223 41.89 16.99 -16.25
C THR A 223 42.59 17.78 -17.38
N THR A 224 42.40 19.10 -17.40
CA THR A 224 43.27 20.05 -18.12
C THR A 224 43.51 21.27 -17.20
N PRO A 225 44.72 21.86 -17.17
CA PRO A 225 45.18 22.71 -16.06
C PRO A 225 44.88 24.21 -16.22
N LEU A 226 44.70 24.85 -15.05
CA LEU A 226 44.99 26.24 -14.62
C LEU A 226 44.99 27.40 -15.64
N ALA A 227 44.16 28.43 -15.36
CA ALA A 227 44.51 29.84 -15.01
C ALA A 227 43.40 30.84 -15.46
N PRO A 228 43.44 32.16 -15.14
CA PRO A 228 42.78 32.72 -13.96
C PRO A 228 41.78 33.88 -14.22
N ALA A 229 40.94 34.12 -13.19
CA ALA A 229 40.38 35.40 -12.72
C ALA A 229 39.65 36.36 -13.68
N ASN A 230 38.34 36.61 -13.43
CA ASN A 230 37.85 37.96 -13.07
C ASN A 230 36.40 37.96 -12.54
N PRO A 231 35.98 38.98 -11.74
CA PRO A 231 34.72 39.02 -11.00
C PRO A 231 33.66 39.94 -11.64
N SER A 232 32.38 39.70 -11.36
CA SER A 232 31.48 40.65 -10.65
C SER A 232 29.99 40.25 -10.74
N PRO A 233 29.17 40.64 -9.74
CA PRO A 233 27.79 40.19 -9.56
C PRO A 233 26.76 41.24 -10.04
N LEU A 234 25.52 40.83 -10.36
CA LEU A 234 24.35 41.73 -10.48
C LEU A 234 23.03 40.92 -10.30
N PRO A 235 21.85 41.54 -10.11
CA PRO A 235 21.09 41.46 -8.86
C PRO A 235 19.75 40.71 -8.98
N SER A 236 19.21 40.39 -7.81
CA SER A 236 17.95 39.69 -7.56
C SER A 236 16.71 40.55 -7.89
N PRO A 237 15.63 39.98 -8.45
CA PRO A 237 14.30 40.60 -8.41
C PRO A 237 13.45 40.07 -7.25
N THR A 238 13.19 40.98 -6.31
CA THR A 238 11.90 41.39 -5.73
C THR A 238 10.81 40.34 -5.47
N ARG A 239 10.52 40.17 -4.16
CA ARG A 239 9.33 39.50 -3.59
C ARG A 239 8.06 40.30 -3.89
N THR A 240 6.99 39.61 -4.26
CA THR A 240 5.61 40.12 -4.25
C THR A 240 4.78 39.24 -3.29
N PRO A 241 4.12 39.79 -2.25
CA PRO A 241 3.13 39.08 -1.45
C PRO A 241 1.72 39.59 -1.74
N LEU A 242 0.75 38.68 -1.96
CA LEU A 242 -0.71 38.77 -1.73
C LEU A 242 -1.34 37.58 -2.46
N ALA A 243 -2.34 36.85 -1.98
CA ALA A 243 -3.47 37.25 -1.16
C ALA A 243 -4.02 36.07 -0.33
N THR A 244 -4.52 36.40 0.85
CA THR A 244 -5.31 35.53 1.72
C THR A 244 -6.74 35.43 1.19
N PHE A 245 -7.16 34.25 0.75
CA PHE A 245 -8.58 33.96 0.47
C PHE A 245 -9.21 33.30 1.68
N LEU A 246 -10.10 34.02 2.35
CA LEU A 246 -11.06 33.49 3.32
C LEU A 246 -12.17 32.77 2.54
N SER A 247 -12.24 31.44 2.67
CA SER A 247 -13.36 30.64 2.17
C SER A 247 -14.28 30.26 3.32
N SER A 248 -15.45 30.86 3.34
CA SER A 248 -16.56 30.64 4.26
C SER A 248 -17.26 29.31 4.00
N SER A 249 -17.35 28.47 5.03
CA SER A 249 -18.13 27.22 5.02
C SER A 249 -19.62 27.47 5.32
N PRO A 250 -20.57 26.90 4.57
CA PRO A 250 -21.97 26.92 4.93
C PRO A 250 -22.32 25.83 5.94
N ARG A 251 -23.03 26.25 7.00
CA ARG A 251 -23.67 25.42 8.04
C ARG A 251 -24.78 24.57 7.40
N LEU A 252 -24.68 23.25 7.51
CA LEU A 252 -25.77 22.32 7.20
C LEU A 252 -26.58 22.02 8.47
N SER A 253 -27.89 22.24 8.37
CA SER A 253 -28.90 22.06 9.40
C SER A 253 -29.33 20.57 9.50
N PRO A 254 -29.56 20.00 10.69
CA PRO A 254 -30.06 18.64 10.82
C PRO A 254 -31.60 18.64 10.91
N ASP A 255 -32.26 18.16 9.87
CA ASP A 255 -33.72 17.90 9.91
C ASP A 255 -34.01 16.40 9.88
N LYS A 256 -34.64 15.96 10.99
CA LYS A 256 -35.72 14.98 11.11
C LYS A 256 -35.62 13.68 10.32
N LEU A 257 -35.31 12.60 11.04
CA LEU A 257 -35.76 11.24 10.69
C LEU A 257 -36.74 10.73 11.75
N HIS A 258 -38.03 10.73 11.39
CA HIS A 258 -39.10 10.03 12.07
C HIS A 258 -38.98 8.53 11.74
N LEU A 259 -38.68 7.69 12.73
CA LEU A 259 -38.63 6.25 12.60
C LEU A 259 -40.02 5.65 12.91
N LYS A 260 -40.69 5.14 11.88
CA LYS A 260 -41.94 4.37 12.00
C LYS A 260 -41.58 2.90 12.29
N MET A 261 -41.90 2.42 13.49
CA MET A 261 -41.81 0.99 13.82
C MET A 261 -42.99 0.23 13.21
N ALA A 262 -42.69 -0.84 12.45
CA ALA A 262 -43.67 -1.82 12.01
C ALA A 262 -43.34 -3.18 12.66
N THR A 263 -44.32 -3.73 13.37
CA THR A 263 -44.31 -5.04 14.02
C THR A 263 -44.52 -6.17 13.00
N PRO A 264 -43.76 -7.28 13.05
CA PRO A 264 -44.04 -8.45 12.22
C PRO A 264 -45.11 -9.37 12.84
N SER A 265 -46.07 -9.75 12.01
CA SER A 265 -47.13 -10.72 12.25
C SER A 265 -46.58 -12.15 12.13
N VAL A 266 -46.78 -12.96 13.17
CA VAL A 266 -46.44 -14.39 13.21
C VAL A 266 -47.57 -15.19 12.55
N ALA A 267 -47.26 -16.01 11.56
CA ALA A 267 -48.18 -17.00 11.01
C ALA A 267 -47.57 -18.39 11.18
N SER A 268 -48.10 -19.14 12.15
CA SER A 268 -47.88 -20.58 12.30
C SER A 268 -48.66 -21.33 11.22
N LYS A 269 -48.01 -22.30 10.56
CA LYS A 269 -48.71 -23.39 9.88
C LYS A 269 -48.13 -24.72 10.33
N SER A 270 -49.05 -25.48 10.91
CA SER A 270 -49.07 -26.92 11.20
C SER A 270 -49.01 -27.78 9.95
#